data_AF-A0A3D0ZCA9-F1
#
_entry.id   AF-A0A3D0ZCA9-F1
#
_cell.length_a   1.000
_cell.length_b   1.000
_cell.length_c   1.000
_cell.angle_alpha   90.00
_cell.angle_beta   90.00
_cell.angle_gamma   90.00
#
_symmetry.space_group_name_H-M   'P 1'
#
loop_
_entity.id
_entity.type
_entity.pdbx_description
1 polymer ?
#
loop_
_entity_poly.entity_id
_entity_poly.type
_entity_poly.pdbx_seq_one_letter_code
_entity_poly.pdbx_strand_id
1 'polypeptide(L)' 'APLEGVSPGDLSIGKLIARLRNEKIAVRELILALNPTVEGDTTALYLQKLLKDFPVEVT' A
#
# COMPACT_ATOMS: atom_id res chain seq x y z
N ALA A 1 13.55 -0.18 2.94
CA ALA A 1 14.63 -0.57 3.87
C ALA A 1 14.57 0.31 5.12
N PRO A 2 14.79 -0.22 6.34
CA PRO A 2 14.76 0.55 7.59
C PRO A 2 16.09 1.26 7.89
N LEU A 3 16.84 1.65 6.84
CA LEU A 3 18.14 2.32 6.98
C LEU A 3 18.03 3.85 7.09
N GLU A 4 16.87 4.43 6.76
CA GLU A 4 16.63 5.88 6.82
C GLU A 4 15.68 6.33 7.95
N GLY A 5 15.34 5.44 8.90
CA GLY A 5 14.51 5.82 10.06
C GLY A 5 13.02 6.08 9.75
N VAL A 6 12.57 5.89 8.51
CA VAL A 6 11.15 6.00 8.12
C VAL A 6 10.45 4.66 8.38
N SER A 7 9.52 4.65 9.34
CA SER A 7 8.68 3.49 9.61
C SER A 7 7.47 3.46 8.67
N PRO A 8 6.81 2.29 8.45
CA PRO A 8 5.55 2.23 7.70
C PRO A 8 4.44 3.13 8.27
N GLY A 9 4.54 3.48 9.57
CA GLY A 9 3.67 4.45 10.24
C GLY A 9 3.95 5.91 9.87
N ASP A 10 5.16 6.23 9.40
CA ASP A 10 5.52 7.57 8.88
C ASP A 10 5.13 7.72 7.40
N LEU A 11 4.87 6.60 6.71
CA LEU A 11 4.36 6.56 5.35
C LEU A 11 2.84 6.82 5.28
N SER A 12 2.40 7.34 4.14
CA SER A 12 1.00 7.57 3.75
C SER A 12 0.09 6.32 3.72
N ILE A 13 0.56 5.16 4.22
CA ILE A 13 -0.19 3.90 4.26
C ILE A 13 -1.44 4.03 5.15
N GLY A 14 -1.35 4.71 6.29
CA GLY A 14 -2.54 4.95 7.14
C GLY A 14 -3.67 5.68 6.40
N LYS A 15 -3.32 6.68 5.57
CA LYS A 15 -4.28 7.42 4.73
C LYS A 15 -4.83 6.55 3.61
N LEU A 16 -4.01 5.68 3.00
CA LEU A 16 -4.46 4.70 2.02
C LEU A 16 -5.51 3.75 2.62
N ILE A 17 -5.23 3.18 3.79
CA ILE A 17 -6.17 2.30 4.49
C ILE A 17 -7.47 3.03 4.83
N ALA A 18 -7.39 4.28 5.31
CA ALA A 18 -8.57 5.08 5.59
C ALA A 18 -9.43 5.32 4.33
N ARG A 19 -8.81 5.51 3.16
CA ARG A 19 -9.53 5.63 1.88
C ARG A 19 -10.20 4.32 1.48
N LEU A 20 -9.53 3.19 1.63
CA LEU A 20 -10.07 1.86 1.31
C LEU A 20 -11.23 1.46 2.23
N ARG A 21 -11.24 1.93 3.48
CA ARG A 21 -12.33 1.71 4.44
C ARG A 21 -13.50 2.66 4.29
N ASN A 22 -13.39 3.70 3.47
CA ASN A 22 -14.45 4.67 3.31
C ASN A 22 -15.56 4.09 2.44
N GLU A 23 -16.65 3.64 3.06
CA GLU A 23 -17.82 3.05 2.38
C GLU A 23 -18.49 3.97 1.35
N LYS A 24 -18.26 5.29 1.44
CA LYS A 24 -18.74 6.26 0.44
C LYS A 24 -17.93 6.22 -0.87
N ILE A 25 -16.78 5.56 -0.86
CA ILE A 25 -15.85 5.47 -1.99
C ILE A 25 -15.61 3.98 -2.30
N ALA A 26 -16.29 3.47 -3.31
CA ALA A 26 -16.07 2.10 -3.78
C ALA A 26 -14.79 2.03 -4.63
N VAL A 27 -13.66 1.65 -4.01
CA VAL A 27 -12.41 1.38 -4.71
C VAL A 27 -12.46 -0.03 -5.29
N ARG A 28 -12.23 -0.17 -6.60
CA ARG A 28 -12.20 -1.47 -7.28
C ARG A 28 -10.79 -2.00 -7.47
N GLU A 29 -9.86 -1.10 -7.77
CA GLU A 29 -8.48 -1.43 -8.13
C GLU A 29 -7.51 -0.45 -7.45
N LEU A 30 -6.34 -0.97 -7.09
CA LEU A 30 -5.20 -0.22 -6.59
C LEU A 30 -3.95 -0.56 -7.42
N ILE A 31 -3.48 0.42 -8.20
CA ILE A 31 -2.30 0.28 -9.06
C ILE A 31 -1.04 0.70 -8.28
N LEU A 32 -0.08 -0.20 -8.15
CA LEU A 32 1.21 0.00 -7.48
C LEU A 32 2.27 0.52 -8.46
N ALA A 33 2.23 1.82 -8.73
CA ALA A 33 3.24 2.51 -9.54
C ALA A 33 4.51 2.86 -8.75
N LEU A 34 5.18 1.86 -8.16
CA LEU A 34 6.43 2.03 -7.43
C LEU A 34 7.63 2.06 -8.38
N ASN A 35 8.75 2.60 -7.90
CA ASN A 35 10.00 2.58 -8.66
C ASN A 35 10.47 1.13 -8.87
N PRO A 36 10.94 0.74 -10.08
CA PRO A 36 11.39 -0.62 -10.39
C PRO A 36 12.77 -0.89 -9.78
N THR A 37 12.79 -1.02 -8.47
CA THR A 37 13.98 -1.15 -7.60
C THR A 37 13.70 -2.23 -6.56
N VAL A 38 14.74 -2.80 -5.97
CA VAL A 38 14.60 -3.84 -4.94
C VAL A 38 13.75 -3.36 -3.76
N GLU A 39 13.92 -2.11 -3.35
CA GLU A 39 13.12 -1.45 -2.32
C GLU A 39 11.66 -1.26 -2.74
N GLY A 40 11.44 -0.91 -4.00
CA GLY A 40 10.12 -0.81 -4.61
C GLY A 40 9.38 -2.14 -4.60
N ASP A 41 10.04 -3.21 -5.06
CA ASP A 41 9.48 -4.57 -5.05
C ASP A 41 9.16 -5.05 -3.64
N THR A 42 10.06 -4.78 -2.69
CA THR A 42 9.83 -5.10 -1.27
C THR A 42 8.61 -4.37 -0.72
N THR A 43 8.43 -3.11 -1.11
CA THR A 43 7.29 -2.29 -0.70
C THR A 43 5.99 -2.77 -1.36
N ALA A 44 6.03 -3.16 -2.64
CA ALA A 44 4.90 -3.76 -3.34
C ALA A 44 4.43 -5.03 -2.64
N LEU A 45 5.36 -5.93 -2.32
CA LEU A 45 5.06 -7.17 -1.61
C LEU A 45 4.48 -6.93 -0.22
N TYR A 46 4.99 -5.92 0.50
CA TYR A 46 4.45 -5.52 1.79
C TYR A 46 3.00 -5.03 1.67
N LEU A 47 2.71 -4.15 0.70
CA LEU A 47 1.37 -3.62 0.46
C LEU A 47 0.40 -4.73 0.03
N GLN A 48 0.80 -5.64 -0.86
CA GLN A 48 -0.03 -6.80 -1.25
C GLN A 48 -0.41 -7.67 -0.04
N LYS A 49 0.53 -7.93 0.88
CA LYS A 49 0.25 -8.68 2.11
C LYS A 49 -0.69 -7.93 3.04
N LEU A 50 -0.48 -6.62 3.21
CA LEU A 50 -1.29 -5.77 4.08
C LEU A 50 -2.74 -5.63 3.58
N LEU A 51 -2.92 -5.62 2.26
CA LEU A 51 -4.21 -5.38 1.61
C LEU A 51 -4.98 -6.66 1.26
N LYS A 52 -4.45 -7.84 1.61
CA LYS A 52 -5.03 -9.14 1.26
C LYS A 52 -6.48 -9.32 1.71
N ASP A 53 -6.86 -8.71 2.83
CA ASP A 53 -8.20 -8.80 3.40
C ASP A 53 -9.17 -7.72 2.87
N PHE A 54 -8.71 -6.83 2.00
CA PHE A 54 -9.54 -5.83 1.36
C PHE A 54 -10.11 -6.36 0.04
N PRO A 55 -11.38 -6.07 -0.29
CA PRO A 55 -12.00 -6.50 -1.53
C PRO A 55 -11.59 -5.59 -2.71
N VAL A 56 -10.28 -5.46 -2.95
CA VAL A 56 -9.71 -4.63 -4.02
C VAL A 56 -8.71 -5.43 -4.83
N GLU A 57 -8.72 -5.22 -6.14
CA GLU A 57 -7.71 -5.78 -7.04
C GLU A 57 -6.42 -4.96 -6.93
N VAL A 58 -5.27 -5.62 -6.82
CA VAL A 58 -3.96 -4.94 -6.70
C VAL A 58 -3.12 -5.32 -7.92
N THR A 59 -2.65 -4.31 -8.67
CA THR A 59 -1.94 -4.44 -9.95
C THR A 59 -0.65 -3.65 -10.00
#